data_AF-A0A9Q0RX24-F1
#
_entry.id   AF-A0A9Q0RX24-F1
#
_cell.length_a   1.000
_cell.length_b   1.000
_cell.length_c   1.000
_cell.angle_alpha   90.00
_cell.angle_beta   90.00
_cell.angle_gamma   90.00
#
_symmetry.space_group_name_H-M   'P 1'
#
loop_
_entity.id
_entity.type
_entity.pdbx_description
1 polymer ?
#
loop_
_entity_poly.entity_id
_entity_poly.type
_entity_poly.pdbx_seq_one_letter_code
_entity_poly.pdbx_strand_id
1 'polypeptide(L)'
;MIAGKQYEASHIQEWTHKICDTINSRVKELNMRRFKHVVQVVIVQQTGAGCRYIARCRWDAETDAQVSNYFTNESIVCVVTVFAVYVY
;
A
#
# COMPACT_ATOMS: atom_id res chain seq x y z
N MET A 1 7.73 -8.41 -7.19
CA MET A 1 6.67 -9.44 -7.02
C MET A 1 5.59 -9.37 -8.10
N ILE A 2 5.22 -8.18 -8.60
CA ILE A 2 4.22 -8.02 -9.69
C ILE A 2 4.77 -7.34 -10.96
N ALA A 3 6.07 -7.03 -10.99
CA ALA A 3 6.74 -6.50 -12.17
C ALA A 3 6.75 -7.56 -13.28
N GLY A 4 6.08 -7.28 -14.40
CA GLY A 4 5.94 -8.20 -15.54
C GLY A 4 4.74 -9.16 -15.46
N LYS A 5 3.88 -9.08 -14.44
CA LYS A 5 2.65 -9.89 -14.39
C LYS A 5 1.50 -9.21 -15.13
N GLN A 6 0.64 -10.02 -15.74
CA GLN A 6 -0.59 -9.56 -16.37
C GLN A 6 -1.75 -9.58 -15.37
N TYR A 7 -2.67 -8.63 -15.48
CA TYR A 7 -3.86 -8.60 -14.63
C TYR A 7 -4.73 -9.84 -14.84
N GLU A 8 -4.93 -10.63 -13.79
CA GLU A 8 -5.83 -11.77 -13.78
C GLU A 8 -6.60 -11.81 -12.46
N ALA A 9 -7.92 -11.68 -12.52
CA ALA A 9 -8.78 -11.48 -11.35
C ALA A 9 -8.61 -12.57 -10.26
N SER A 10 -8.35 -13.81 -10.68
CA SER A 10 -8.07 -14.97 -9.81
C SER A 10 -6.87 -14.74 -8.88
N HIS A 11 -5.81 -14.09 -9.37
CA HIS A 11 -4.56 -13.91 -8.66
C HIS A 11 -4.46 -12.57 -7.91
N ILE A 12 -5.33 -11.60 -8.20
CA ILE A 12 -5.28 -10.26 -7.58
C ILE A 12 -5.44 -10.35 -6.06
N GLN A 13 -6.36 -11.18 -5.57
CA GLN A 13 -6.59 -11.33 -4.14
C GLN A 13 -5.34 -11.87 -3.44
N GLU A 14 -4.73 -12.93 -3.98
CA GLU A 14 -3.50 -13.52 -3.44
C GLU A 14 -2.35 -12.50 -3.43
N TRP A 15 -2.13 -11.79 -4.54
CA TRP A 15 -1.04 -10.81 -4.64
C TRP A 15 -1.26 -9.64 -3.68
N THR A 16 -2.50 -9.18 -3.53
CA THR A 16 -2.84 -8.09 -2.60
C THR A 16 -2.52 -8.50 -1.16
N HIS A 17 -2.95 -9.69 -0.72
CA HIS A 17 -2.63 -10.21 0.61
C HIS A 17 -1.13 -10.36 0.80
N LYS A 18 -0.43 -10.99 -0.16
CA LYS A 18 1.01 -11.24 -0.06
C LYS A 18 1.82 -9.94 0.03
N ILE A 19 1.46 -8.92 -0.74
CA ILE A 19 2.10 -7.60 -0.69
C ILE A 19 1.81 -6.94 0.66
N CYS A 20 0.56 -6.98 1.12
CA CYS A 20 0.17 -6.44 2.42
C CYS A 20 0.96 -7.08 3.56
N ASP A 21 1.03 -8.41 3.62
CA ASP A 21 1.73 -9.15 4.66
C ASP A 21 3.24 -8.91 4.63
N THR A 22 3.83 -8.83 3.43
CA THR A 22 5.27 -8.53 3.27
C THR A 22 5.59 -7.14 3.84
N ILE A 23 4.78 -6.14 3.51
CA ILE A 23 4.99 -4.76 3.97
C ILE A 23 4.71 -4.68 5.47
N ASN A 24 3.64 -5.31 5.95
CA ASN A 24 3.30 -5.39 7.36
C ASN A 24 4.45 -5.98 8.18
N SER A 25 5.05 -7.07 7.71
CA SER A 25 6.20 -7.71 8.37
C SER A 25 7.42 -6.79 8.40
N ARG A 26 7.77 -6.15 7.27
CA ARG A 26 8.89 -5.19 7.21
C ARG A 26 8.68 -3.97 8.10
N VAL A 27 7.45 -3.46 8.19
CA VAL A 27 7.13 -2.32 9.05
C VAL A 27 7.22 -2.71 10.53
N LYS A 28 6.82 -3.93 10.89
CA LYS A 28 7.00 -4.48 12.24
C LYS A 28 8.47 -4.61 12.63
N GLU A 29 9.35 -4.99 11.69
CA GLU A 29 10.80 -5.11 11.92
C GLU A 29 11.46 -3.77 12.31
N LEU A 30 10.87 -2.63 11.94
CA LEU A 30 11.34 -1.30 12.36
C LEU A 30 11.18 -1.04 13.86
N ASN A 31 10.47 -1.92 14.60
CA ASN A 31 10.34 -1.89 16.06
C ASN A 31 9.86 -0.53 16.62
N MET A 32 8.92 0.11 15.94
CA MET A 32 8.34 1.39 16.34
C MET A 32 7.37 1.21 17.53
N ARG A 33 7.90 1.13 18.76
CA ARG A 33 7.16 0.76 19.99
C ARG A 33 5.90 1.57 20.29
N ARG A 34 5.83 2.84 19.89
CA ARG A 34 4.68 3.72 20.16
C ARG A 34 3.82 3.99 18.93
N PHE A 35 4.03 3.25 17.85
CA PHE A 35 3.29 3.43 16.61
C PHE A 35 2.45 2.20 16.30
N LYS A 36 1.21 2.44 15.92
CA LYS A 36 0.39 1.48 15.17
C LYS A 36 0.48 1.83 13.70
N HIS A 37 0.49 0.82 12.84
CA HIS A 37 0.49 1.04 11.41
C HIS A 37 -0.69 0.37 10.72
N VAL A 38 -1.11 0.96 9.61
CA VAL A 38 -2.12 0.42 8.70
C VAL A 38 -1.50 0.36 7.32
N VAL A 39 -1.54 -0.81 6.69
CA VAL A 39 -1.08 -1.01 5.30
C VAL A 39 -2.30 -1.10 4.41
N GLN A 40 -2.39 -0.22 3.42
CA GLN A 40 -3.39 -0.25 2.37
C GLN A 40 -2.72 -0.59 1.04
N VAL A 41 -3.17 -1.66 0.40
CA VAL A 41 -2.72 -2.06 -0.94
C VAL A 41 -3.92 -2.01 -1.87
N VAL A 42 -3.79 -1.29 -2.99
CA VAL A 42 -4.81 -1.17 -4.03
C VAL A 42 -4.20 -1.63 -5.33
N ILE A 43 -4.78 -2.67 -5.92
CA ILE A 43 -4.39 -3.16 -7.25
C ILE A 43 -5.57 -2.94 -8.19
N VAL A 44 -5.32 -2.25 -9.30
CA VAL A 44 -6.32 -1.99 -10.35
C VAL A 44 -5.77 -2.40 -11.71
N GLN A 45 -6.69 -2.75 -12.61
CA GLN A 45 -6.34 -3.03 -14.00
C GLN A 45 -5.99 -1.72 -14.73
N GLN A 46 -4.85 -1.71 -15.41
CA GLN A 46 -4.46 -0.63 -16.32
C GLN A 46 -5.20 -0.84 -17.65
N THR A 47 -6.15 0.04 -17.95
CA THR A 47 -6.95 0.00 -19.19
C THR A 47 -6.69 1.22 -20.09
N GLY A 48 -5.61 1.96 -19.84
CA GLY A 48 -5.29 3.22 -20.52
C GLY A 48 -6.07 4.42 -19.98
N ALA A 49 -6.99 4.22 -19.04
CA ALA A 49 -7.65 5.30 -18.32
C ALA A 49 -6.71 5.92 -17.26
N GLY A 50 -6.85 7.23 -17.02
CA GLY A 50 -6.10 7.90 -15.95
C GLY A 50 -6.55 7.42 -14.57
N CYS A 51 -5.60 7.01 -13.73
CA CYS A 51 -5.83 6.64 -12.33
C CYS A 51 -5.17 7.67 -11.40
N ARG A 52 -5.94 8.23 -10.46
CA ARG A 52 -5.42 9.13 -9.43
C ARG A 52 -5.81 8.61 -8.05
N TYR A 53 -4.81 8.29 -7.23
CA TYR A 53 -4.99 7.94 -5.82
C TYR A 53 -4.72 9.18 -4.95
N ILE A 54 -5.55 9.37 -3.92
CA ILE A 54 -5.37 10.41 -2.92
C ILE A 54 -5.75 9.81 -1.56
N ALA A 55 -4.85 9.91 -0.59
CA ALA A 55 -5.14 9.66 0.81
C ALA A 55 -5.23 11.00 1.55
N ARG A 56 -6.35 11.25 2.24
CA ARG A 56 -6.54 12.41 3.12
C ARG A 56 -6.70 11.90 4.54
N CYS A 57 -5.89 12.43 5.46
CA CYS A 57 -5.88 12.03 6.86
C CYS A 57 -6.17 13.24 7.74
N ARG A 58 -6.81 12.98 8.89
CA ARG A 58 -6.99 13.95 9.97
C ARG A 58 -6.43 13.34 11.23
N TRP A 59 -5.25 13.81 11.62
CA TRP A 59 -4.43 13.21 12.65
C TRP A 59 -3.41 14.23 13.17
N ASP A 60 -2.62 13.88 14.18
CA ASP A 60 -1.63 14.77 14.78
C ASP A 60 -0.47 15.02 13.81
N ALA A 61 -0.20 16.29 13.49
CA ALA A 61 0.77 16.65 12.46
C ALA A 61 2.24 16.50 12.90
N GLU A 62 2.49 16.39 14.20
CA GLU A 62 3.84 16.24 14.76
C GLU A 62 4.24 14.77 14.88
N THR A 63 3.26 13.89 15.14
CA THR A 63 3.52 12.49 15.44
C THR A 63 3.04 11.52 14.36
N ASP A 64 1.92 11.76 13.68
CA ASP A 64 1.34 10.83 12.71
C ASP A 64 1.86 11.08 11.28
N ALA A 65 2.08 10.02 10.51
CA ALA A 65 2.67 10.12 9.17
C ALA A 65 2.13 9.08 8.17
N GLN A 66 2.07 9.44 6.89
CA GLN A 66 1.78 8.51 5.78
C GLN A 66 2.91 8.49 4.76
N VAL A 67 3.11 7.33 4.14
CA VAL A 67 3.96 7.18 2.96
C VAL A 67 3.17 6.40 1.91
N SER A 68 3.14 6.91 0.68
CA SER A 68 2.51 6.21 -0.46
C SER A 68 3.55 5.93 -1.55
N ASN A 69 3.44 4.78 -2.19
CA ASN A 69 4.29 4.38 -3.30
C ASN A 69 3.44 3.85 -4.45
N TYR A 70 3.85 4.16 -5.67
CA TYR A 70 3.14 3.85 -6.89
C TYR A 70 3.98 2.94 -7.76
N PHE A 71 3.38 1.83 -8.17
CA PHE A 71 3.95 0.91 -9.12
C PHE A 71 2.99 0.75 -10.29
N THR A 72 3.49 0.82 -11.52
CA THR A 72 2.69 0.65 -12.72
C THR A 72 3.38 -0.28 -13.70
N ASN A 73 2.58 -1.08 -14.38
CA ASN A 73 2.96 -1.97 -15.48
C ASN A 73 1.96 -1.80 -16.63
N GLU A 74 2.18 -2.49 -17.74
CA GLU A 74 1.32 -2.43 -18.94
C GLU A 74 -0.15 -2.80 -18.66
N SER A 75 -0.40 -3.65 -17.66
CA SER A 75 -1.74 -4.16 -17.35
C SER A 75 -2.22 -3.91 -15.92
N ILE A 76 -1.35 -3.43 -15.02
CA ILE A 76 -1.64 -3.30 -13.59
C ILE A 76 -1.11 -1.97 -13.06
N VAL A 77 -1.93 -1.28 -12.28
CA VAL A 77 -1.47 -0.22 -11.37
C VAL A 77 -1.62 -0.71 -9.94
N CYS A 78 -0.56 -0.60 -9.16
CA CYS A 78 -0.53 -0.95 -7.75
C CYS A 78 -0.12 0.28 -6.94
N VAL A 79 -0.95 0.66 -5.99
CA VAL A 79 -0.68 1.73 -5.04
C VAL A 79 -0.63 1.15 -3.65
N VAL A 80 0.43 1.46 -2.91
CA VAL A 80 0.57 1.06 -1.53
C VAL A 80 0.72 2.27 -0.66
N THR A 81 -0.05 2.35 0.41
CA THR A 81 0.05 3.40 1.42
C THR A 81 0.21 2.78 2.79
N VAL A 82 1.21 3.24 3.52
CA VAL A 82 1.40 2.90 4.93
C VAL A 82 1.10 4.14 5.75
N PHE A 83 0.19 3.98 6.70
CA PHE A 83 -0.16 4.99 7.69
C PHE A 83 0.49 4.57 9.01
N ALA A 84 1.19 5.48 9.67
CA ALA A 84 1.74 5.30 11.00
C ALA A 84 1.05 6.30 11.94
N VAL A 85 0.45 5.77 13.00
CA VAL A 85 -0.31 6.55 13.99
C VAL A 85 0.29 6.30 15.37
N TYR A 86 0.64 7.37 16.04
CA TYR A 86 1.20 7.35 17.38
C TYR A 86 0.15 7.00 18.42
N VAL A 87 0.55 6.20 19.40
CA VAL A 87 -0.28 5.78 20.53
C VAL A 87 0.24 6.47 21.78
N TYR A 88 -0.60 7.36 22.30
CA TYR A 88 -0.35 8.11 23.55
C TYR A 88 -0.42 7.21 24.76
#